data_AF-A0A7C7TYK6-F1
#
_entry.id   AF-A0A7C7TYK6-F1
#
_cell.length_a   1.000
_cell.length_b   1.000
_cell.length_c   1.000
_cell.angle_alpha   90.00
_cell.angle_beta   90.00
_cell.angle_gamma   90.00
#
_symmetry.space_group_name_H-M   'P 1'
#
loop_
_entity.id
_entity.type
_entity.pdbx_description
1 polymer ?
#
loop_
_entity_poly.entity_id
_entity_poly.type
_entity_poly.pdbx_seq_one_letter_code
_entity_poly.pdbx_strand_id
1 'polypeptide(L)'
;MDIMEIMKFSSEAKITRMTWWLSGLAFGVINTILGMIVPDAIPAMIVNLLIAVPAIAFWVARLRDRGHSEPLAFALRIILVPWGFIECGFLAGTE
;
A
#
# COMPACT_ATOMS: atom_id res chain seq x y z
N MET A 1 14.73 19.17 -9.66
CA MET A 1 13.57 18.37 -9.24
C MET A 1 14.04 17.59 -8.04
N ASP A 2 13.67 18.07 -6.86
CA ASP A 2 14.19 17.59 -5.59
C ASP A 2 13.74 16.14 -5.37
N ILE A 3 14.62 15.25 -4.90
CA ILE A 3 14.29 13.83 -4.63
C ILE A 3 13.06 13.70 -3.70
N MET A 4 12.85 14.74 -2.90
CA MET A 4 11.70 14.89 -2.00
C MET A 4 10.35 15.06 -2.71
N GLU A 5 10.31 15.58 -3.95
CA GLU A 5 9.09 15.66 -4.76
C GLU A 5 8.72 14.31 -5.41
N ILE A 6 9.72 13.51 -5.78
CA ILE A 6 9.49 12.16 -6.36
C ILE A 6 8.99 11.18 -5.28
N MET A 7 9.35 11.41 -4.01
CA MET A 7 8.84 10.63 -2.87
C MET A 7 7.56 11.18 -2.25
N LYS A 8 6.97 12.26 -2.79
CA LYS A 8 5.58 12.54 -2.50
C LYS A 8 4.75 11.49 -3.22
N PHE A 9 4.40 10.43 -2.48
CA PHE A 9 3.07 9.84 -2.51
C PHE A 9 2.06 10.96 -2.82
N SER A 10 1.79 11.23 -4.10
CA SER A 10 1.20 12.49 -4.56
C SER A 10 0.00 12.80 -3.67
N SER A 11 -0.02 13.95 -2.98
CA SER A 11 -1.10 14.38 -2.08
C SER A 11 -2.48 14.37 -2.73
N GLU A 12 -2.50 14.32 -4.06
CA GLU A 12 -3.66 14.39 -4.93
C GLU A 12 -4.10 13.03 -5.47
N ALA A 13 -3.29 11.97 -5.30
CA ALA A 13 -3.63 10.63 -5.75
C ALA A 13 -4.86 10.10 -4.98
N LYS A 14 -6.01 10.10 -5.66
CA LYS A 14 -7.25 9.47 -5.18
C LYS A 14 -7.32 8.04 -5.68
N ILE A 15 -7.39 7.08 -4.76
CA ILE A 15 -7.50 5.65 -5.06
C ILE A 15 -8.89 5.16 -4.69
N THR A 16 -9.64 4.73 -5.71
CA THR A 16 -10.95 4.10 -5.49
C THR A 16 -10.81 2.77 -4.75
N ARG A 17 -11.87 2.34 -4.07
CA ARG A 17 -11.93 1.02 -3.42
C ARG A 17 -11.59 -0.12 -4.40
N MET A 18 -12.09 -0.05 -5.64
CA MET A 18 -11.81 -1.06 -6.66
C MET A 18 -10.33 -1.08 -7.03
N THR A 19 -9.71 0.08 -7.23
CA THR A 19 -8.28 0.20 -7.53
C THR A 19 -7.42 -0.34 -6.37
N TRP A 20 -7.83 -0.12 -5.13
CA TRP A 20 -7.13 -0.65 -3.94
C TRP A 20 -7.21 -2.18 -3.84
N TRP A 21 -8.36 -2.78 -4.13
CA TRP A 21 -8.49 -4.24 -4.18
C TRP A 21 -7.71 -4.87 -5.33
N LEU A 22 -7.75 -4.24 -6.52
CA LEU A 22 -7.00 -4.69 -7.68
C LEU A 22 -5.48 -4.64 -7.44
N SER A 23 -4.99 -3.58 -6.79
CA SER A 23 -3.55 -3.50 -6.45
C SER A 23 -3.16 -4.55 -5.42
N GLY A 24 -3.98 -4.77 -4.38
CA GLY A 24 -3.77 -5.85 -3.40
C GLY A 24 -3.70 -7.24 -4.04
N LEU A 25 -4.62 -7.54 -4.96
CA LEU A 25 -4.61 -8.78 -5.74
C LEU A 25 -3.37 -8.91 -6.63
N ALA A 26 -3.04 -7.84 -7.37
CA ALA A 26 -1.88 -7.84 -8.25
C ALA A 26 -0.58 -8.07 -7.48
N PHE A 27 -0.37 -7.35 -6.37
CA PHE A 27 0.82 -7.56 -5.52
C PHE A 27 0.85 -8.95 -4.90
N GLY A 28 -0.30 -9.50 -4.49
CA GLY A 28 -0.39 -10.86 -3.96
C GLY A 28 0.01 -11.93 -4.98
N VAL A 29 -0.47 -11.81 -6.22
CA VAL A 29 -0.12 -12.73 -7.32
C VAL A 29 1.37 -12.61 -7.67
N ILE A 30 1.88 -11.39 -7.81
CA ILE A 30 3.30 -11.15 -8.12
C ILE A 30 4.18 -11.74 -7.01
N ASN A 31 3.85 -11.52 -5.75
CA ASN A 31 4.64 -12.05 -4.63
C ASN A 31 4.63 -13.58 -4.60
N THR A 32 3.47 -14.19 -4.87
CA THR A 32 3.33 -15.65 -4.92
C THR A 32 4.19 -16.26 -6.03
N ILE A 33 4.13 -15.69 -7.23
CA ILE A 33 4.92 -16.16 -8.38
C ILE A 33 6.41 -16.00 -8.09
N LEU A 34 6.83 -14.84 -7.59
CA LEU A 34 8.25 -14.60 -7.33
C LEU A 34 8.79 -15.47 -6.18
N GLY A 35 7.98 -15.76 -5.16
CA GLY A 35 8.33 -16.70 -4.10
C GLY A 35 8.52 -18.14 -4.59
N MET A 36 7.92 -18.52 -5.72
CA MET A 36 8.14 -19.83 -6.35
C MET A 36 9.43 -19.86 -7.19
N ILE A 37 9.83 -18.72 -7.76
CA ILE A 37 10.98 -18.62 -8.67
C ILE A 37 12.28 -18.34 -7.90
N VAL A 38 12.20 -17.69 -6.75
CA VAL A 38 13.34 -17.24 -5.96
C VAL A 38 13.40 -18.03 -4.64
N PRO A 39 14.07 -19.20 -4.62
CA PRO A 39 14.09 -20.08 -3.45
C PRO A 39 15.01 -19.58 -2.33
N ASP A 40 15.98 -18.72 -2.66
CA ASP A 40 16.95 -18.22 -1.70
C ASP A 40 16.37 -17.10 -0.83
N ALA A 41 16.61 -17.19 0.48
CA ALA A 41 16.01 -16.29 1.47
C ALA A 41 16.43 -14.82 1.31
N ILE A 42 17.68 -14.54 0.94
CA ILE A 42 18.18 -13.15 0.79
C ILE A 42 17.55 -12.46 -0.43
N PRO A 43 17.61 -13.03 -1.65
CA PRO A 43 16.90 -12.48 -2.80
C PRO A 43 15.38 -12.38 -2.59
N ALA A 44 14.75 -13.37 -1.93
CA ALA A 44 13.32 -13.33 -1.62
C ALA A 44 12.96 -12.16 -0.69
N MET A 45 13.81 -11.83 0.28
CA MET A 45 13.60 -10.67 1.15
C MET A 45 13.64 -9.34 0.39
N ILE A 46 14.58 -9.21 -0.57
CA ILE A 46 14.68 -8.01 -1.41
C ILE A 46 13.42 -7.86 -2.27
N VAL A 47 12.95 -8.96 -2.88
CA VAL A 47 11.71 -8.97 -3.67
C VAL A 47 10.51 -8.56 -2.83
N ASN A 48 10.37 -9.12 -1.63
CA ASN A 48 9.28 -8.75 -0.72
C ASN A 48 9.34 -7.26 -0.36
N LEU A 49 10.53 -6.70 -0.12
CA LEU A 49 10.69 -5.28 0.15
C LEU A 49 10.23 -4.41 -1.04
N LEU A 50 10.61 -4.80 -2.27
CA LEU A 50 10.23 -4.11 -3.50
C LEU A 50 8.72 -4.12 -3.76
N ILE A 51 7.99 -5.13 -3.26
CA ILE A 51 6.53 -5.22 -3.35
C ILE A 51 5.87 -4.50 -2.17
N ALA A 52 6.45 -4.57 -0.98
CA ALA A 52 5.91 -3.94 0.22
C ALA A 52 5.86 -2.41 0.11
N VAL A 53 6.90 -1.78 -0.46
CA VAL A 53 6.96 -0.32 -0.64
C VAL A 53 5.77 0.23 -1.45
N PRO A 54 5.49 -0.25 -2.68
CA PRO A 54 4.31 0.20 -3.41
C PRO A 54 3.01 -0.26 -2.72
N ALA A 55 2.94 -1.44 -2.12
CA ALA A 55 1.72 -1.85 -1.39
C ALA A 55 1.35 -0.86 -0.26
N ILE A 56 2.34 -0.41 0.51
CA ILE A 56 2.17 0.62 1.55
C ILE A 56 1.73 1.95 0.92
N ALA A 57 2.23 2.31 -0.27
CA ALA A 57 1.82 3.51 -0.99
C ALA A 57 0.32 3.55 -1.29
N PHE A 58 -0.24 2.43 -1.75
CA PHE A 58 -1.67 2.32 -2.03
C PHE A 58 -2.51 2.40 -0.76
N TRP A 59 -2.03 1.85 0.35
CA TRP A 59 -2.66 1.99 1.67
C TRP A 59 -2.66 3.44 2.17
N VAL A 60 -1.50 4.11 2.09
CA VAL A 60 -1.38 5.51 2.51
C VAL A 60 -2.27 6.41 1.65
N ALA A 61 -2.27 6.25 0.33
CA ALA A 61 -3.14 7.05 -0.54
C ALA A 61 -4.63 6.86 -0.21
N ARG A 62 -5.07 5.61 -0.02
CA ARG A 62 -6.47 5.29 0.31
C ARG A 62 -6.90 5.81 1.69
N LEU A 63 -6.01 5.75 2.68
CA LEU A 63 -6.25 6.31 4.00
C LEU A 63 -6.30 7.84 3.97
N ARG A 64 -5.50 8.47 3.10
CA ARG A 64 -5.50 9.92 2.92
C ARG A 64 -6.79 10.43 2.29
N ASP A 65 -7.33 9.70 1.32
CA ASP A 65 -8.66 9.95 0.76
C ASP A 65 -9.78 9.85 1.81
N ARG A 66 -9.50 9.29 2.99
CA ARG A 66 -10.44 9.24 4.11
C ARG A 66 -10.18 10.32 5.18
N GLY A 67 -9.33 11.29 4.88
CA GLY A 67 -9.03 12.41 5.77
C GLY A 67 -7.98 12.11 6.84
N HIS A 68 -7.29 10.97 6.75
CA HIS A 68 -6.11 10.73 7.59
C HIS A 68 -4.93 11.46 6.95
N SER A 69 -4.46 12.55 7.55
CA SER A 69 -3.30 13.31 7.06
C SER A 69 -2.10 13.21 7.99
N GLU A 70 -2.31 12.79 9.24
CA GLU A 70 -1.25 12.65 10.23
C GLU A 70 -0.47 11.34 10.05
N PRO A 71 0.88 11.39 10.01
CA PRO A 71 1.73 10.20 9.90
C PRO A 71 1.45 9.15 10.97
N LEU A 72 1.16 9.58 12.21
CA LEU A 72 0.81 8.70 13.31
C LEU A 72 -0.52 7.97 13.07
N ALA A 73 -1.51 8.68 12.51
CA ALA A 73 -2.81 8.12 12.17
C ALA A 73 -2.72 7.07 11.06
N PHE A 74 -1.82 7.25 10.08
CA PHE A 74 -1.50 6.25 9.06
C PHE A 74 -0.83 5.02 9.65
N ALA A 75 0.26 5.23 10.40
CA ALA A 75 1.05 4.13 10.99
C ALA A 75 0.18 3.25 11.89
N LEU A 76 -0.65 3.85 12.74
CA LEU A 76 -1.58 3.11 13.61
C LEU A 76 -2.56 2.25 12.81
N ARG A 77 -3.08 2.74 11.69
CA ARG A 77 -4.05 2.00 10.87
C ARG A 77 -3.40 0.88 10.06
N ILE A 78 -2.17 1.08 9.60
CA ILE A 78 -1.40 0.05 8.90
C ILE A 78 -0.96 -1.05 9.88
N ILE A 79 -0.54 -0.69 11.09
CA ILE A 79 -0.08 -1.63 12.12
C ILE A 79 -1.24 -2.38 12.78
N LEU A 80 -2.37 -1.72 13.04
CA LEU A 80 -3.56 -2.34 13.62
C LEU A 80 -4.36 -3.03 12.51
N VAL A 81 -3.84 -4.18 12.06
CA VAL A 81 -4.21 -4.85 10.79
C VAL A 81 -5.68 -5.24 10.61
N PRO A 82 -6.61 -5.37 11.59
CA PRO A 82 -7.99 -5.42 11.14
C PRO A 82 -8.44 -4.04 10.65
N TRP A 83 -8.04 -2.95 11.32
CA TRP A 83 -8.67 -1.65 11.13
C TRP A 83 -8.29 -0.99 9.80
N GLY A 84 -7.00 -0.91 9.44
CA GLY A 84 -6.60 -0.33 8.14
C GLY A 84 -7.13 -1.13 6.95
N PHE A 85 -7.24 -2.45 7.07
CA PHE A 85 -7.84 -3.31 6.07
C PHE A 85 -9.35 -3.06 5.91
N ILE A 86 -10.09 -3.00 7.03
CA ILE A 86 -11.52 -2.69 7.04
C ILE A 86 -11.78 -1.31 6.43
N GLU A 87 -11.00 -0.33 6.87
CA GLU A 87 -11.10 1.06 6.46
C GLU A 87 -10.80 1.29 4.98
N CYS A 88 -9.77 0.65 4.43
CA CYS A 88 -9.41 0.80 3.03
C CYS A 88 -10.29 -0.06 2.11
N GLY A 89 -10.63 -1.27 2.56
CA GLY A 89 -11.25 -2.31 1.74
C GLY A 89 -12.78 -2.30 1.72
N PHE A 90 -13.44 -1.86 2.79
CA PHE A 90 -14.90 -2.00 2.91
C PHE A 90 -15.64 -0.68 3.03
N LEU A 91 -15.06 0.32 3.69
CA LEU A 91 -15.69 1.63 3.82
C LEU A 91 -15.63 2.42 2.51
N ALA A 92 -16.72 3.12 2.18
CA ALA A 92 -16.76 4.04 1.06
C ALA A 92 -15.74 5.18 1.28
N GLY A 93 -15.10 5.63 0.19
CA GLY A 93 -14.30 6.86 0.23
C GLY A 93 -15.20 8.09 0.28
N THR A 94 -14.64 9.24 0.63
CA THR A 94 -15.28 10.50 0.27
C THR A 94 -15.13 10.63 -1.25
N GLU A 95 -16.22 10.40 -1.99
CA GLU A 95 -16.26 10.65 -3.44
C GLU A 95 -15.84 12.09 -3.77
#